data_AF-A0A356ATV9-F1
#
_entry.id   AF-A0A356ATV9-F1
#
_cell.length_a   1.000
_cell.length_b   1.000
_cell.length_c   1.000
_cell.angle_alpha   90.00
_cell.angle_beta   90.00
_cell.angle_gamma   90.00
#
_symmetry.space_group_name_H-M   'P 1'
#
loop_
_entity.id
_entity.type
_entity.pdbx_description
1 polymer ?
#
loop_
_entity_poly.entity_id
_entity_poly.type
_entity_poly.pdbx_seq_one_letter_code
_entity_poly.pdbx_strand_id
1 'polypeptide(L)'
;MNNHMEWKDQYPKKVKPTYNELLNYMPIQVRELFLIFNDEMESKYKVYNKYQRYTADDGWVYGYCRNYRCELICVFIKSDCFNVLGIGVKNEESLRNALNEVQRVYHAGYEKKYADLSAKRREDQIKRTKLRLEREKAQMDCITEKIDKTKLNQFKWCPKVSRDTLLKLYQSDAKGIMDQELLDEVGYTFYTRCRQAQDTRLWLEKGRLLCHQCGTVLSPTGYTSVVACPCGYCYTYREYRRSFHTHNMPAGRATSIFDQYALKWPGCKDPNEKMQLIDRLIHECHVSLMSGVQGRSVCVNLIEGTKKQISDLIMVLAYGKQG
;
A
#
# COMPACT_ATOMS: atom_id res chain seq x y z
N MET A 1 -43.26 22.95 12.91
CA MET A 1 -42.43 23.52 11.83
C MET A 1 -40.97 23.26 12.21
N ASN A 2 -40.40 22.13 11.79
CA ASN A 2 -38.98 21.86 12.01
C ASN A 2 -38.18 22.71 11.02
N ASN A 3 -37.40 23.64 11.55
CA ASN A 3 -36.51 24.50 10.80
C ASN A 3 -35.33 23.62 10.30
N HIS A 4 -35.54 22.87 9.22
CA HIS A 4 -34.46 22.12 8.58
C HIS A 4 -33.50 23.14 7.97
N MET A 5 -32.37 23.35 8.65
CA MET A 5 -31.30 24.22 8.17
C MET A 5 -30.79 23.67 6.83
N GLU A 6 -30.62 24.55 5.85
CA GLU A 6 -30.18 24.17 4.51
C GLU A 6 -28.76 23.59 4.53
N TRP A 7 -28.49 22.66 3.60
CA TRP A 7 -27.26 21.86 3.55
C TRP A 7 -25.98 22.70 3.63
N LYS A 8 -25.94 23.80 2.88
CA LYS A 8 -24.80 24.72 2.83
C LYS A 8 -24.58 25.51 4.12
N ASP A 9 -25.65 25.74 4.88
CA ASP A 9 -25.63 26.49 6.13
C ASP A 9 -25.23 25.56 7.28
N GLN A 10 -25.67 24.30 7.23
CA GLN A 10 -25.24 23.26 8.16
C GLN A 10 -23.77 22.88 7.96
N TYR A 11 -23.29 22.84 6.72
CA TYR A 11 -21.92 22.48 6.39
C TYR A 11 -21.25 23.58 5.56
N PRO A 12 -20.78 24.67 6.21
CA PRO A 12 -20.05 25.72 5.53
C PRO A 12 -18.70 25.22 4.99
N LYS A 13 -18.06 25.99 4.09
CA LYS A 13 -16.81 25.60 3.39
C LYS A 13 -15.69 25.06 4.30
N LYS A 14 -15.58 25.54 5.54
CA LYS A 14 -14.55 25.12 6.50
C LYS A 14 -14.88 23.80 7.21
N VAL A 15 -16.13 23.36 7.17
CA VAL A 15 -16.63 22.15 7.84
C VAL A 15 -17.04 21.15 6.77
N LYS A 16 -16.18 20.16 6.53
CA LYS A 16 -16.46 19.11 5.55
C LYS A 16 -17.30 18.00 6.19
N PRO A 17 -18.49 17.68 5.66
CA PRO A 17 -19.31 16.60 6.18
C PRO A 17 -18.64 15.24 5.96
N THR A 18 -18.73 14.38 6.96
CA THR A 18 -18.45 12.95 6.85
C THR A 18 -19.52 12.25 6.01
N TYR A 19 -19.24 11.01 5.58
CA TYR A 19 -20.22 10.23 4.83
C TYR A 19 -21.47 9.90 5.66
N ASN A 20 -21.31 9.61 6.95
CA ASN A 20 -22.44 9.35 7.85
C ASN A 20 -23.29 10.60 8.07
N GLU A 21 -22.67 11.77 8.22
CA GLU A 21 -23.38 13.05 8.34
C GLU A 21 -24.17 13.39 7.07
N LEU A 22 -23.62 13.11 5.89
CA LEU A 22 -24.36 13.20 4.61
C LEU A 22 -25.60 12.31 4.62
N LEU A 23 -25.46 11.03 4.98
CA LEU A 23 -26.59 10.09 5.00
C LEU A 23 -27.63 10.49 6.04
N ASN A 24 -27.21 10.99 7.19
CA ASN A 24 -28.10 11.41 8.28
C ASN A 24 -28.83 12.72 8.00
N TYR A 25 -28.30 13.56 7.10
CA TYR A 25 -28.97 14.79 6.68
C TYR A 25 -30.20 14.51 5.81
N MET A 26 -30.16 13.45 4.99
CA MET A 26 -31.27 13.11 4.09
C MET A 26 -32.44 12.45 4.85
N PRO A 27 -33.70 12.73 4.45
CA PRO A 27 -34.85 11.94 4.90
C PRO A 27 -34.64 10.45 4.61
N ILE A 28 -35.18 9.57 5.48
CA ILE A 28 -34.95 8.11 5.42
C ILE A 28 -35.22 7.54 4.02
N GLN A 29 -36.34 7.94 3.39
CA GLN A 29 -36.71 7.49 2.05
C GLN A 29 -35.71 7.93 0.98
N VAL A 30 -35.26 9.19 1.02
CA VAL A 30 -34.29 9.75 0.08
C VAL A 30 -32.91 9.09 0.27
N ARG A 31 -32.53 8.81 1.52
CA ARG A 31 -31.30 8.10 1.86
C ARG A 31 -31.26 6.71 1.25
N GLU A 32 -32.36 5.95 1.31
CA GLU A 32 -32.44 4.63 0.70
C GLU A 32 -32.27 4.69 -0.82
N LEU A 33 -32.95 5.65 -1.47
CA LEU A 33 -32.78 5.90 -2.91
C LEU A 33 -31.34 6.31 -3.27
N PHE A 34 -30.69 7.12 -2.42
CA PHE A 34 -29.31 7.53 -2.60
C PHE A 34 -28.34 6.35 -2.51
N LEU A 35 -28.58 5.40 -1.59
CA LEU A 35 -27.78 4.18 -1.48
C LEU A 35 -27.93 3.28 -2.70
N ILE A 36 -29.15 3.12 -3.21
CA ILE A 36 -29.41 2.39 -4.46
C ILE A 36 -28.70 3.08 -5.64
N PHE A 37 -28.83 4.40 -5.74
CA PHE A 37 -28.12 5.18 -6.76
C PHE A 37 -26.60 4.98 -6.65
N ASN A 38 -26.04 5.02 -5.44
CA ASN A 38 -24.62 4.85 -5.21
C ASN A 38 -24.12 3.45 -5.60
N ASP A 39 -24.87 2.40 -5.27
CA ASP A 39 -24.57 1.02 -5.66
C ASP A 39 -24.61 0.85 -7.19
N GLU A 40 -25.61 1.43 -7.86
CA GLU A 40 -25.71 1.40 -9.33
C GLU A 40 -24.52 2.12 -9.99
N MET A 41 -24.15 3.29 -9.46
CA MET A 41 -22.98 4.06 -9.92
C MET A 41 -21.68 3.26 -9.80
N GLU A 42 -21.51 2.55 -8.69
CA GLU A 42 -20.34 1.71 -8.45
C GLU A 42 -20.37 0.43 -9.31
N SER A 43 -21.48 -0.30 -9.33
CA SER A 43 -21.58 -1.61 -9.95
C SER A 43 -21.53 -1.53 -11.48
N LYS A 44 -22.32 -0.64 -12.10
CA LYS A 44 -22.44 -0.53 -13.55
C LYS A 44 -21.39 0.39 -14.17
N TYR A 45 -21.15 1.55 -13.57
CA TYR A 45 -20.31 2.59 -14.17
C TYR A 45 -18.93 2.70 -13.53
N LYS A 46 -18.65 1.97 -12.45
CA LYS A 46 -17.36 1.99 -11.74
C LYS A 46 -16.94 3.41 -11.33
N VAL A 47 -17.90 4.30 -11.03
CA VAL A 47 -17.65 5.66 -10.56
C VAL A 47 -18.01 5.77 -9.08
N TYR A 48 -17.30 6.62 -8.36
CA TYR A 48 -17.42 6.70 -6.90
C TYR A 48 -17.60 8.16 -6.47
N ASN A 49 -18.40 8.37 -5.43
CA ASN A 49 -18.69 9.68 -4.82
C ASN A 49 -17.53 10.29 -4.00
N LYS A 50 -16.29 9.97 -4.37
CA LYS A 50 -15.10 10.33 -3.59
C LYS A 50 -14.59 11.74 -3.90
N TYR A 51 -15.06 12.37 -4.96
CA TYR A 51 -14.62 13.71 -5.36
C TYR A 51 -15.56 14.78 -4.84
N GLN A 52 -15.38 15.16 -3.56
CA GLN A 52 -16.20 16.22 -2.94
C GLN A 52 -15.56 17.59 -3.15
N ARG A 53 -16.39 18.59 -3.47
CA ARG A 53 -15.98 20.00 -3.61
C ARG A 53 -17.06 20.92 -3.04
N TYR A 54 -16.69 22.12 -2.65
CA TYR A 54 -17.64 23.13 -2.18
C TYR A 54 -17.94 24.13 -3.31
N THR A 55 -19.21 24.41 -3.57
CA THR A 55 -19.70 25.47 -4.46
C THR A 55 -20.41 26.54 -3.64
N ALA A 56 -20.38 27.79 -4.09
CA ALA A 56 -21.01 28.90 -3.37
C ALA A 56 -22.55 28.74 -3.32
N ASP A 57 -23.14 28.19 -4.38
CA ASP A 57 -24.58 28.12 -4.54
C ASP A 57 -25.19 26.90 -3.82
N ASP A 58 -24.51 25.76 -3.85
CA ASP A 58 -25.05 24.47 -3.38
C ASP A 58 -24.32 23.87 -2.18
N GLY A 59 -23.24 24.50 -1.71
CA GLY A 59 -22.42 23.97 -0.61
C GLY A 59 -21.59 22.77 -1.06
N TRP A 60 -21.48 21.74 -0.20
CA TRP A 60 -20.71 20.54 -0.54
C TRP A 60 -21.43 19.67 -1.58
N VAL A 61 -20.77 19.43 -2.71
CA VAL A 61 -21.28 18.61 -3.82
C VAL A 61 -20.37 17.42 -4.07
N TYR A 62 -20.95 16.36 -4.64
CA TYR A 62 -20.33 15.04 -4.72
C TYR A 62 -20.17 14.62 -6.18
N GLY A 63 -18.95 14.72 -6.70
CA GLY A 63 -18.58 14.22 -8.01
C GLY A 63 -18.44 12.71 -8.02
N TYR A 64 -19.17 12.04 -8.91
CA TYR A 64 -19.03 10.63 -9.22
C TYR A 64 -18.01 10.47 -10.33
N CYS A 65 -16.86 9.90 -9.98
CA CYS A 65 -15.71 9.85 -10.87
C CYS A 65 -14.98 8.51 -10.83
N ARG A 66 -14.28 8.20 -11.92
CA ARG A 66 -13.21 7.20 -11.91
C ARG A 66 -11.89 7.87 -11.55
N ASN A 67 -11.20 7.31 -10.56
CA ASN A 67 -9.85 7.70 -10.16
C ASN A 67 -9.67 9.21 -9.87
N TYR A 68 -10.70 9.90 -9.35
CA TYR A 68 -10.70 11.34 -9.01
C TYR A 68 -10.41 12.29 -10.17
N ARG A 69 -10.59 11.86 -11.42
CA ARG A 69 -10.08 12.61 -12.59
C ARG A 69 -11.00 12.63 -13.80
N CYS A 70 -11.84 11.61 -13.97
CA CYS A 70 -12.91 11.65 -14.97
C CYS A 70 -14.23 11.65 -14.23
N GLU A 71 -14.85 12.83 -14.11
CA GLU A 71 -16.19 12.97 -13.56
C GLU A 71 -17.23 12.59 -14.61
N LEU A 72 -18.15 11.71 -14.23
CA LEU A 72 -19.33 11.36 -15.03
C LEU A 72 -20.46 12.34 -14.73
N ILE A 73 -20.80 12.48 -13.45
CA ILE A 73 -21.86 13.34 -12.95
C ILE A 73 -21.50 13.94 -11.60
N CYS A 74 -22.23 14.98 -11.21
CA CYS A 74 -22.16 15.59 -9.89
C CYS A 74 -23.54 15.54 -9.23
N VAL A 75 -23.55 15.24 -7.93
CA VAL A 75 -24.76 15.20 -7.11
C VAL A 75 -24.75 16.37 -6.14
N PHE A 76 -25.89 17.07 -6.09
CA PHE A 76 -26.15 18.23 -5.25
C PHE A 76 -27.13 17.83 -4.15
N ILE A 77 -26.86 18.22 -2.91
CA ILE A 77 -27.69 17.84 -1.77
C ILE A 77 -28.67 18.96 -1.43
N LYS A 78 -29.94 18.63 -1.27
CA LYS A 78 -31.02 19.53 -0.83
C LYS A 78 -31.72 18.92 0.38
N SER A 79 -32.52 19.71 1.09
CA SER A 79 -33.21 19.31 2.31
C SER A 79 -34.18 18.14 2.12
N ASP A 80 -34.80 18.01 0.94
CA ASP A 80 -35.82 16.99 0.67
C ASP A 80 -35.48 16.04 -0.49
N CYS A 81 -34.31 16.20 -1.13
CA CYS A 81 -33.87 15.38 -2.27
C CYS A 81 -32.36 15.48 -2.49
N PHE A 82 -31.83 14.62 -3.37
CA PHE A 82 -30.56 14.86 -4.04
C PHE A 82 -30.80 15.13 -5.53
N ASN A 83 -30.10 16.11 -6.09
CA ASN A 83 -30.22 16.47 -7.49
C ASN A 83 -29.04 15.90 -8.29
N VAL A 84 -29.34 15.30 -9.43
CA VAL A 84 -28.35 14.85 -10.41
C VAL A 84 -28.85 15.18 -11.81
N LEU A 85 -28.00 15.81 -12.62
CA LEU A 85 -28.34 16.22 -13.99
C LEU A 85 -29.66 17.03 -14.09
N GLY A 86 -29.96 17.83 -13.06
CA GLY A 86 -31.19 18.63 -12.98
C GLY A 86 -32.40 17.90 -12.40
N ILE A 87 -32.31 16.58 -12.17
CA ILE A 87 -33.40 15.74 -11.66
C ILE A 87 -33.30 15.65 -10.13
N GLY A 88 -34.30 16.15 -9.41
CA GLY A 88 -34.42 16.01 -7.96
C GLY A 88 -35.04 14.66 -7.58
N VAL A 89 -34.24 13.76 -7.00
CA VAL A 89 -34.68 12.40 -6.65
C VAL A 89 -35.37 12.39 -5.28
N LYS A 90 -36.66 12.08 -5.28
CA LYS A 90 -37.54 12.00 -4.09
C LYS A 90 -38.26 10.67 -3.94
N ASN A 91 -38.41 9.93 -5.03
CA ASN A 91 -39.15 8.66 -5.13
C ASN A 91 -38.52 7.76 -6.20
N GLU A 92 -39.02 6.53 -6.33
CA GLU A 92 -38.50 5.54 -7.29
C GLU A 92 -38.61 5.98 -8.75
N GLU A 93 -39.64 6.72 -9.11
CA GLU A 93 -39.82 7.22 -10.49
C GLU A 93 -38.74 8.25 -10.85
N SER A 94 -38.52 9.24 -9.98
CA SER A 94 -37.45 10.22 -10.14
C SER A 94 -36.05 9.59 -10.12
N LEU A 95 -35.85 8.53 -9.33
CA LEU A 95 -34.61 7.75 -9.33
C LEU A 95 -34.40 7.05 -10.69
N ARG A 96 -35.45 6.41 -11.25
CA ARG A 96 -35.39 5.75 -12.55
C ARG A 96 -35.06 6.75 -13.67
N ASN A 97 -35.68 7.94 -13.63
CA ASN A 97 -35.40 9.00 -14.58
C ASN A 97 -33.95 9.50 -14.47
N ALA A 98 -33.45 9.69 -13.25
CA ALA A 98 -32.06 10.05 -13.01
C ALA A 98 -31.09 8.99 -13.55
N LEU A 99 -31.35 7.70 -13.31
CA LEU A 99 -30.50 6.61 -13.80
C LEU A 99 -30.48 6.50 -15.33
N ASN A 100 -31.63 6.66 -15.99
CA ASN A 100 -31.72 6.69 -17.45
C ASN A 100 -30.89 7.85 -18.04
N GLU A 101 -30.94 9.00 -17.39
CA GLU A 101 -30.21 10.19 -17.84
C GLU A 101 -28.70 10.05 -17.61
N VAL A 102 -28.28 9.45 -16.49
CA VAL A 102 -26.87 9.07 -16.26
C VAL A 102 -26.40 8.07 -17.31
N GLN A 103 -27.22 7.07 -17.66
CA GLN A 103 -26.91 6.11 -18.70
C GLN A 103 -26.70 6.81 -20.05
N ARG A 104 -27.54 7.78 -20.40
CA ARG A 104 -27.38 8.60 -21.61
C ARG A 104 -26.04 9.35 -21.62
N VAL A 105 -25.72 10.06 -20.52
CA VAL A 105 -24.44 10.79 -20.39
C VAL A 105 -23.23 9.85 -20.46
N TYR A 106 -23.34 8.66 -19.88
CA TYR A 106 -22.29 7.65 -19.96
C TYR A 106 -22.04 7.19 -21.40
N HIS A 107 -23.11 6.84 -22.13
CA HIS A 107 -23.01 6.41 -23.53
C HIS A 107 -22.68 7.55 -24.50
N ALA A 108 -22.82 8.82 -24.10
CA ALA A 108 -22.39 9.98 -24.88
C ALA A 108 -20.85 10.13 -25.01
N GLY A 109 -20.08 9.15 -24.51
CA GLY A 109 -18.63 9.08 -24.75
C GLY A 109 -17.77 9.11 -23.49
N TYR A 110 -18.34 8.86 -22.30
CA TYR A 110 -17.59 8.85 -21.05
C TYR A 110 -16.42 7.83 -21.07
N GLU A 111 -16.65 6.63 -21.61
CA GLU A 111 -15.60 5.60 -21.68
C GLU A 111 -14.43 6.03 -22.57
N LYS A 112 -14.70 6.65 -23.72
CA LYS A 112 -13.67 7.20 -24.59
C LYS A 112 -12.87 8.29 -23.88
N LYS A 113 -13.57 9.25 -23.26
CA LYS A 113 -12.94 10.33 -22.46
C LYS A 113 -12.04 9.76 -21.35
N TYR A 114 -12.51 8.74 -20.64
CA TYR A 114 -11.75 8.09 -19.58
C TYR A 114 -10.52 7.35 -20.12
N ALA A 115 -10.66 6.63 -21.24
CA ALA A 115 -9.56 5.94 -21.91
C ALA A 115 -8.47 6.93 -22.38
N ASP A 116 -8.86 8.04 -22.99
CA ASP A 116 -7.94 9.08 -23.48
C ASP A 116 -7.16 9.74 -22.34
N LEU A 117 -7.86 10.13 -21.26
CA LEU A 117 -7.22 10.69 -20.06
C LEU A 117 -6.26 9.70 -19.41
N SER A 118 -6.63 8.41 -19.38
CA SER A 118 -5.79 7.35 -18.82
C SER A 118 -4.56 7.09 -19.69
N ALA A 119 -4.72 7.08 -21.02
CA ALA A 119 -3.62 6.91 -21.98
C ALA A 119 -2.63 8.07 -21.90
N LYS A 120 -3.12 9.32 -21.96
CA LYS A 120 -2.29 10.52 -21.82
C LYS A 120 -1.51 10.52 -20.50
N ARG A 121 -2.15 10.12 -19.40
CA ARG A 121 -1.47 10.01 -18.11
C ARG A 121 -0.35 8.98 -18.12
N ARG A 122 -0.58 7.80 -18.71
CA ARG A 122 0.46 6.77 -18.83
C ARG A 122 1.64 7.30 -19.64
N GLU A 123 1.37 7.99 -20.75
CA GLU A 123 2.39 8.62 -21.57
C GLU A 123 3.19 9.68 -20.79
N ASP A 124 2.51 10.61 -20.11
CA ASP A 124 3.16 11.63 -19.28
C ASP A 124 4.00 11.00 -18.15
N GLN A 125 3.51 9.91 -17.55
CA GLN A 125 4.24 9.18 -16.53
C GLN A 125 5.49 8.51 -17.10
N ILE A 126 5.42 7.91 -18.28
CA ILE A 126 6.57 7.34 -18.99
C ILE A 126 7.59 8.44 -19.27
N LYS A 127 7.18 9.58 -19.85
CA LYS A 127 8.05 10.72 -20.14
C LYS A 127 8.75 11.25 -18.89
N ARG A 128 7.99 11.51 -17.81
CA ARG A 128 8.56 11.96 -16.53
C ARG A 128 9.52 10.95 -15.93
N THR A 129 9.21 9.67 -16.03
CA THR A 129 10.07 8.59 -15.51
C THR A 129 11.38 8.53 -16.30
N LYS A 130 11.31 8.59 -17.64
CA LYS A 130 12.48 8.60 -18.51
C LYS A 130 13.41 9.78 -18.20
N LEU A 131 12.88 11.01 -18.18
CA LEU A 131 13.66 12.21 -17.86
C LEU A 131 14.31 12.12 -16.47
N ARG A 132 13.57 11.59 -15.48
CA ARG A 132 14.11 11.38 -14.13
C ARG A 132 15.29 10.39 -14.16
N LEU A 133 15.15 9.26 -14.86
CA LEU A 133 16.19 8.23 -14.96
C LEU A 133 17.43 8.75 -15.68
N GLU A 134 17.27 9.51 -16.76
CA GLU A 134 18.38 10.14 -17.50
C GLU A 134 19.17 11.10 -16.60
N ARG A 135 18.47 11.98 -15.88
CA ARG A 135 19.10 12.88 -14.90
C ARG A 135 19.82 12.13 -13.79
N GLU A 136 19.20 11.07 -13.25
CA GLU A 136 19.81 10.28 -12.19
C GLU A 136 21.03 9.50 -12.66
N LYS A 137 21.01 8.99 -13.89
CA LYS A 137 22.16 8.34 -14.52
C LYS A 137 23.32 9.32 -14.68
N ALA A 138 23.07 10.50 -15.26
CA ALA A 138 24.10 11.54 -15.41
C ALA A 138 24.72 11.93 -14.06
N GLN A 139 23.90 12.08 -13.01
CA GLN A 139 24.41 12.33 -11.65
C GLN A 139 25.30 11.21 -11.12
N MET A 140 24.94 9.94 -11.36
CA MET A 140 25.76 8.80 -10.94
C MET A 140 27.04 8.70 -11.75
N ASP A 141 27.00 8.94 -13.06
CA ASP A 141 28.18 8.93 -13.92
C ASP A 141 29.22 9.95 -13.40
N CYS A 142 28.82 11.19 -13.13
CA CYS A 142 29.69 12.22 -12.53
C CYS A 142 30.26 11.84 -11.16
N ILE A 143 29.52 11.09 -10.34
CA ILE A 143 30.01 10.60 -9.05
C ILE A 143 31.05 9.50 -9.27
N THR A 144 30.78 8.57 -10.18
CA THR A 144 31.62 7.39 -10.40
C THR A 144 32.92 7.68 -11.15
N GLU A 145 33.04 8.82 -11.83
CA GLU A 145 34.32 9.27 -12.38
C GLU A 145 35.38 9.52 -11.30
N LYS A 146 34.95 9.83 -10.07
CA LYS A 146 35.83 10.26 -8.97
C LYS A 146 36.01 9.19 -7.89
N ILE A 147 35.26 8.09 -7.97
CA ILE A 147 35.17 7.08 -6.90
C ILE A 147 35.22 5.68 -7.52
N ASP A 148 35.93 4.79 -6.85
CA ASP A 148 35.97 3.37 -7.19
C ASP A 148 34.56 2.74 -7.19
N LYS A 149 34.09 2.36 -8.38
CA LYS A 149 32.78 1.73 -8.62
C LYS A 149 32.61 0.44 -7.84
N THR A 150 33.69 -0.30 -7.59
CA THR A 150 33.65 -1.57 -6.85
C THR A 150 33.37 -1.38 -5.36
N LYS A 151 33.51 -0.16 -4.84
CA LYS A 151 33.27 0.18 -3.43
C LYS A 151 32.12 1.16 -3.20
N LEU A 152 31.58 1.74 -4.28
CA LEU A 152 30.40 2.60 -4.23
C LEU A 152 29.11 1.78 -4.19
N ASN A 153 28.23 2.10 -3.23
CA ASN A 153 26.88 1.54 -3.12
C ASN A 153 26.84 -0.01 -3.10
N GLN A 154 27.87 -0.62 -2.53
CA GLN A 154 27.91 -2.07 -2.31
C GLN A 154 27.16 -2.42 -1.02
N PHE A 155 25.91 -2.86 -1.17
CA PHE A 155 25.03 -3.21 -0.07
C PHE A 155 25.05 -4.71 0.21
N LYS A 156 25.31 -5.11 1.46
CA LYS A 156 25.09 -6.49 1.92
C LYS A 156 23.82 -6.58 2.77
N TRP A 157 22.73 -7.01 2.14
CA TRP A 157 21.48 -7.29 2.84
C TRP A 157 21.44 -8.77 3.23
N CYS A 158 20.90 -9.09 4.40
CA CYS A 158 20.65 -10.48 4.80
C CYS A 158 19.83 -11.18 3.70
N PRO A 159 19.99 -12.49 3.48
CA PRO A 159 19.19 -13.23 2.51
C PRO A 159 17.76 -13.40 3.01
N LYS A 160 16.92 -14.02 2.19
CA LYS A 160 15.58 -14.49 2.57
C LYS A 160 15.65 -16.00 2.80
N VAL A 161 14.68 -16.54 3.52
CA VAL A 161 14.55 -18.00 3.65
C VAL A 161 14.02 -18.57 2.34
N SER A 162 14.65 -19.64 1.84
CA SER A 162 14.16 -20.34 0.66
C SER A 162 12.84 -21.07 0.96
N ARG A 163 11.96 -21.19 -0.03
CA ARG A 163 10.68 -21.91 0.13
C ARG A 163 10.89 -23.38 0.49
N ASP A 164 11.91 -24.00 -0.10
CA ASP A 164 12.21 -25.42 0.11
C ASP A 164 12.76 -25.67 1.52
N THR A 165 13.61 -24.78 2.03
CA THR A 165 14.10 -24.83 3.42
C THR A 165 12.94 -24.74 4.41
N LEU A 166 12.03 -23.77 4.22
CA LEU A 166 10.86 -23.62 5.09
C LEU A 166 9.92 -24.82 5.02
N LEU A 167 9.67 -25.35 3.82
CA LEU A 167 8.83 -26.54 3.64
C LEU A 167 9.43 -27.77 4.34
N LYS A 168 10.74 -27.99 4.21
CA LYS A 168 11.45 -29.08 4.89
C LYS A 168 11.31 -28.98 6.40
N LEU A 169 11.44 -27.79 6.98
CA LEU A 169 11.30 -27.56 8.42
C LEU A 169 9.93 -28.04 8.91
N TYR A 170 8.86 -27.56 8.28
CA TYR A 170 7.48 -27.92 8.65
C TYR A 170 7.19 -29.42 8.42
N GLN A 171 7.74 -30.02 7.36
CA GLN A 171 7.58 -31.46 7.12
C GLN A 171 8.32 -32.32 8.16
N SER A 172 9.47 -31.85 8.66
CA SER A 172 10.25 -32.53 9.69
C SER A 172 9.51 -32.48 11.04
N ASP A 173 9.02 -31.30 11.41
CA ASP A 173 8.22 -31.06 12.60
C ASP A 173 6.93 -31.91 12.61
N ALA A 174 6.19 -31.93 11.49
CA ALA A 174 4.97 -32.74 11.35
C ALA A 174 5.20 -34.26 11.48
N LYS A 175 6.43 -34.74 11.22
CA LYS A 175 6.82 -36.14 11.43
C LYS A 175 7.30 -36.44 12.86
N GLY A 176 7.34 -35.43 13.73
CA GLY A 176 7.91 -35.53 15.08
C GLY A 176 9.44 -35.63 15.10
N ILE A 177 10.11 -35.37 13.97
CA ILE A 177 11.56 -35.42 13.84
C ILE A 177 12.04 -33.97 13.73
N MET A 178 12.17 -33.28 14.88
CA MET A 178 12.61 -31.88 14.88
C MET A 178 14.10 -31.78 14.48
N ASP A 179 14.35 -31.27 13.29
CA ASP A 179 15.69 -30.91 12.82
C ASP A 179 16.08 -29.55 13.43
N GLN A 180 16.84 -29.58 14.53
CA GLN A 180 17.23 -28.38 15.26
C GLN A 180 18.19 -27.49 14.46
N GLU A 181 19.02 -28.07 13.60
CA GLU A 181 19.94 -27.30 12.74
C GLU A 181 19.14 -26.51 11.70
N LEU A 182 18.17 -27.16 11.06
CA LEU A 182 17.27 -26.52 10.10
C LEU A 182 16.37 -25.46 10.77
N LEU A 183 15.89 -25.74 11.98
CA LEU A 183 15.12 -24.80 12.79
C LEU A 183 15.94 -23.54 13.09
N ASP A 184 17.19 -23.71 13.50
CA ASP A 184 18.09 -22.61 13.78
C ASP A 184 18.48 -21.85 12.51
N GLU A 185 18.73 -22.53 11.40
CA GLU A 185 19.01 -21.90 10.10
C GLU A 185 17.86 -20.96 9.68
N VAL A 186 16.63 -21.46 9.68
CA VAL A 186 15.44 -20.67 9.32
C VAL A 186 15.26 -19.52 10.30
N GLY A 187 15.32 -19.81 11.59
CA GLY A 187 15.05 -18.82 12.63
C GLY A 187 16.10 -17.70 12.69
N TYR A 188 17.39 -18.04 12.61
CA TYR A 188 18.45 -17.03 12.53
C TYR A 188 18.38 -16.22 11.23
N THR A 189 17.98 -16.82 10.11
CA THR A 189 17.79 -16.08 8.86
C THR A 189 16.67 -15.05 8.99
N PHE A 190 15.52 -15.42 9.58
CA PHE A 190 14.46 -14.45 9.88
C PHE A 190 14.91 -13.40 10.90
N TYR A 191 15.60 -13.80 11.95
CA TYR A 191 16.06 -12.91 13.01
C TYR A 191 17.03 -11.86 12.47
N THR A 192 18.10 -12.29 11.81
CA THR A 192 19.13 -11.38 11.27
C THR A 192 18.53 -10.40 10.28
N ARG A 193 17.61 -10.85 9.44
CA ARG A 193 16.91 -10.01 8.48
C ARG A 193 15.99 -8.99 9.14
N CYS A 194 15.16 -9.41 10.11
CA CYS A 194 14.30 -8.49 10.88
C CYS A 194 15.12 -7.48 11.66
N ARG A 195 16.20 -7.93 12.31
CA ARG A 195 17.10 -7.09 13.10
C ARG A 195 17.82 -6.05 12.22
N GLN A 196 18.42 -6.48 11.10
CA GLN A 196 19.09 -5.57 10.17
C GLN A 196 18.10 -4.51 9.65
N ALA A 197 16.87 -4.91 9.35
CA ALA A 197 15.85 -3.98 8.87
C ALA A 197 15.43 -2.95 9.93
N GLN A 198 15.22 -3.41 11.16
CA GLN A 198 14.91 -2.57 12.32
C GLN A 198 16.01 -1.54 12.56
N ASP A 199 17.27 -1.99 12.70
CA ASP A 199 18.41 -1.11 12.97
C ASP A 199 18.62 -0.11 11.82
N THR A 200 18.51 -0.58 10.59
CA THR A 200 18.63 0.30 9.41
C THR A 200 17.56 1.38 9.41
N ARG A 201 16.30 1.02 9.68
CA ARG A 201 15.18 1.97 9.69
C ARG A 201 15.38 3.05 10.75
N LEU A 202 15.82 2.67 11.94
CA LEU A 202 16.14 3.62 13.03
C LEU A 202 17.21 4.64 12.61
N TRP A 203 18.22 4.23 11.85
CA TRP A 203 19.24 5.14 11.33
C TRP A 203 18.71 6.03 10.20
N LEU A 204 17.95 5.47 9.26
CA LEU A 204 17.36 6.22 8.16
C LEU A 204 16.37 7.29 8.65
N GLU A 205 15.60 7.02 9.70
CA GLU A 205 14.71 8.02 10.33
C GLU A 205 15.50 9.22 10.89
N LYS A 206 16.74 9.00 11.33
CA LYS A 206 17.67 10.04 11.80
C LYS A 206 18.51 10.66 10.68
N GLY A 207 18.24 10.32 9.41
CA GLY A 207 19.03 10.79 8.27
C GLY A 207 20.46 10.22 8.23
N ARG A 208 20.71 9.09 8.89
CA ARG A 208 22.01 8.40 8.94
C ARG A 208 21.92 7.05 8.22
N LEU A 209 23.07 6.43 7.96
CA LEU A 209 23.15 5.09 7.38
C LEU A 209 24.24 4.26 8.05
N LEU A 210 24.13 2.93 7.97
CA LEU A 210 25.11 2.00 8.53
C LEU A 210 26.00 1.45 7.40
N CYS A 211 27.31 1.47 7.55
CA CYS A 211 28.16 0.76 6.60
C CYS A 211 27.96 -0.76 6.76
N HIS A 212 27.49 -1.42 5.70
CA HIS A 212 27.28 -2.88 5.72
C HIS A 212 28.58 -3.71 5.76
N GLN A 213 29.75 -3.07 5.64
CA GLN A 213 31.04 -3.75 5.64
C GLN A 213 31.73 -3.71 7.00
N CYS A 214 31.60 -2.59 7.73
CA CYS A 214 32.28 -2.40 9.02
C CYS A 214 31.37 -1.94 10.16
N GLY A 215 30.08 -1.71 9.92
CA GLY A 215 29.12 -1.28 10.93
C GLY A 215 29.23 0.18 11.36
N THR A 216 30.10 0.99 10.76
CA THR A 216 30.20 2.41 11.11
C THR A 216 28.93 3.17 10.72
N VAL A 217 28.43 4.01 11.63
CA VAL A 217 27.30 4.92 11.34
C VAL A 217 27.82 6.16 10.62
N LEU A 218 27.24 6.45 9.46
CA LEU A 218 27.61 7.55 8.58
C LEU A 218 26.49 8.61 8.53
N SER A 219 26.88 9.88 8.43
CA SER A 219 25.97 11.03 8.39
C SER A 219 26.13 11.78 7.05
N PRO A 220 25.31 11.45 6.04
CA PRO A 220 25.32 12.15 4.75
C PRO A 220 24.90 13.62 4.89
N THR A 221 25.49 14.50 4.08
CA THR A 221 25.14 15.94 4.05
C THR A 221 23.94 16.24 3.16
N GLY A 222 23.52 15.31 2.31
CA GLY A 222 22.35 15.43 1.46
C GLY A 222 21.87 14.11 0.88
N TYR A 223 20.72 14.16 0.20
CA TYR A 223 20.07 12.97 -0.35
C TYR A 223 20.93 12.24 -1.41
N THR A 224 21.69 13.00 -2.20
CA THR A 224 22.53 12.48 -3.28
C THR A 224 24.03 12.61 -3.01
N SER A 225 24.43 13.17 -1.87
CA SER A 225 25.84 13.33 -1.52
C SER A 225 26.48 11.97 -1.28
N VAL A 226 27.72 11.80 -1.73
CA VAL A 226 28.53 10.65 -1.34
C VAL A 226 29.03 10.84 0.09
N VAL A 227 28.91 9.79 0.88
CA VAL A 227 29.56 9.68 2.18
C VAL A 227 30.60 8.55 2.13
N ALA A 228 31.83 8.87 2.49
CA ALA A 228 32.92 7.91 2.58
C ALA A 228 32.96 7.29 3.98
N CYS A 229 33.14 5.98 4.04
CA CYS A 229 33.36 5.24 5.26
C CYS A 229 34.86 5.09 5.51
N PRO A 230 35.33 5.09 6.78
CA PRO A 230 36.74 4.82 7.10
C PRO A 230 37.27 3.47 6.57
N CYS A 231 36.40 2.48 6.33
CA CYS A 231 36.78 1.19 5.73
C CYS A 231 36.99 1.23 4.20
N GLY A 232 36.89 2.42 3.58
CA GLY A 232 37.11 2.62 2.15
C GLY A 232 35.88 2.43 1.26
N TYR A 233 34.72 2.06 1.81
CA TYR A 233 33.46 1.99 1.07
C TYR A 233 32.75 3.34 1.05
N CYS A 234 31.98 3.58 -0.02
CA CYS A 234 31.24 4.82 -0.21
C CYS A 234 29.76 4.53 -0.45
N TYR A 235 28.88 5.41 0.03
CA TYR A 235 27.44 5.29 -0.17
C TYR A 235 26.83 6.63 -0.57
N THR A 236 25.72 6.59 -1.30
CA THR A 236 24.78 7.72 -1.36
C THR A 236 23.51 7.38 -0.60
N TYR A 237 22.96 8.36 0.12
CA TYR A 237 21.77 8.13 0.94
C TYR A 237 20.56 7.68 0.10
N ARG A 238 20.40 8.25 -1.10
CA ARG A 238 19.39 7.86 -2.09
C ARG A 238 19.48 6.38 -2.45
N GLU A 239 20.66 5.91 -2.88
CA GLU A 239 20.81 4.53 -3.33
C GLU A 239 20.73 3.54 -2.16
N TYR A 240 21.15 3.94 -0.96
CA TYR A 240 20.95 3.16 0.25
C TYR A 240 19.47 2.92 0.56
N ARG A 241 18.64 3.98 0.55
CA ARG A 241 17.19 3.82 0.75
C ARG A 241 16.54 3.00 -0.36
N ARG A 242 16.96 3.20 -1.61
CA ARG A 242 16.48 2.41 -2.75
C ARG A 242 16.80 0.94 -2.57
N SER A 243 18.04 0.61 -2.21
CA SER A 243 18.46 -0.78 -2.07
C SER A 243 17.70 -1.47 -0.93
N PHE A 244 17.41 -0.79 0.18
CA PHE A 244 16.54 -1.29 1.24
C PHE A 244 15.17 -1.74 0.70
N HIS A 245 14.55 -0.93 -0.15
CA HIS A 245 13.26 -1.27 -0.77
C HIS A 245 13.37 -2.35 -1.85
N THR A 246 14.40 -2.29 -2.72
CA THR A 246 14.63 -3.27 -3.80
C THR A 246 14.86 -4.68 -3.24
N HIS A 247 15.56 -4.79 -2.12
CA HIS A 247 15.82 -6.08 -1.47
C HIS A 247 14.63 -6.55 -0.61
N ASN A 248 13.54 -5.78 -0.55
CA ASN A 248 12.36 -6.09 0.26
C ASN A 248 12.72 -6.31 1.72
N MET A 249 13.51 -5.40 2.29
CA MET A 249 13.81 -5.47 3.71
C MET A 249 12.52 -5.26 4.53
N PRO A 250 12.33 -6.01 5.63
CA PRO A 250 11.17 -5.90 6.52
C PRO A 250 10.83 -4.45 6.93
N ALA A 251 9.67 -3.93 6.48
CA ALA A 251 9.18 -2.59 6.82
C ALA A 251 7.69 -2.42 6.49
N GLY A 252 7.13 -1.26 6.83
CA GLY A 252 5.78 -0.84 6.46
C GLY A 252 4.73 -1.23 7.51
N ARG A 253 3.55 -1.66 7.06
CA ARG A 253 2.41 -1.94 7.96
C ARG A 253 2.67 -3.08 8.96
N ALA A 254 3.55 -4.02 8.63
CA ALA A 254 3.90 -5.16 9.48
C ALA A 254 5.17 -4.96 10.31
N THR A 255 5.65 -3.71 10.44
CA THR A 255 6.87 -3.41 11.18
C THR A 255 6.85 -3.93 12.62
N SER A 256 5.71 -3.81 13.31
CA SER A 256 5.55 -4.30 14.69
C SER A 256 5.78 -5.80 14.82
N ILE A 257 5.37 -6.59 13.83
CA ILE A 257 5.51 -8.05 13.82
C ILE A 257 6.99 -8.44 13.70
N PHE A 258 7.70 -7.79 12.78
CA PHE A 258 9.14 -8.02 12.60
C PHE A 258 9.96 -7.59 13.82
N ASP A 259 9.63 -6.43 14.40
CA ASP A 259 10.32 -5.90 15.59
C ASP A 259 10.11 -6.85 16.80
N GLN A 260 8.90 -7.42 16.95
CA GLN A 260 8.64 -8.43 17.99
C GLN A 260 9.42 -9.72 17.78
N TYR A 261 9.53 -10.21 16.55
CA TYR A 261 10.34 -11.40 16.24
C TYR A 261 11.82 -11.17 16.57
N ALA A 262 12.37 -10.03 16.12
CA ALA A 262 13.75 -9.64 16.41
C ALA A 262 14.02 -9.52 17.93
N LEU A 263 13.04 -9.04 18.70
CA LEU A 263 13.17 -8.92 20.15
C LEU A 263 13.14 -10.28 20.86
N LYS A 264 12.27 -11.21 20.44
CA LYS A 264 12.02 -12.47 21.16
C LYS A 264 13.01 -13.58 20.83
N TRP A 265 13.46 -13.68 19.57
CA TRP A 265 14.27 -14.81 19.11
C TRP A 265 15.52 -15.10 19.97
N PRO A 266 16.35 -14.11 20.38
CA PRO A 266 17.54 -14.38 21.20
C PRO A 266 17.26 -15.00 22.57
N GLY A 267 16.02 -14.87 23.07
CA GLY A 267 15.61 -15.43 24.36
C GLY A 267 15.08 -16.88 24.27
N CYS A 268 14.75 -17.38 23.08
CA CYS A 268 14.19 -18.71 22.89
C CYS A 268 15.30 -19.77 22.96
N LYS A 269 15.23 -20.65 23.98
CA LYS A 269 16.20 -21.73 24.17
C LYS A 269 15.65 -23.09 23.76
N ASP A 270 14.35 -23.30 23.95
CA ASP A 270 13.69 -24.57 23.63
C ASP A 270 13.33 -24.67 22.13
N PRO A 271 13.53 -25.81 21.47
CA PRO A 271 13.13 -26.01 20.08
C PRO A 271 11.63 -25.73 19.82
N ASN A 272 10.73 -26.06 20.75
CA ASN A 272 9.31 -25.79 20.56
C ASN A 272 9.00 -24.29 20.63
N GLU A 273 9.65 -23.56 21.55
CA GLU A 273 9.53 -22.10 21.61
C GLU A 273 9.99 -21.42 20.31
N LYS A 274 11.12 -21.88 19.77
CA LYS A 274 11.66 -21.41 18.48
C LYS A 274 10.69 -21.68 17.33
N MET A 275 10.16 -22.91 17.25
CA MET A 275 9.20 -23.30 16.21
C MET A 275 7.90 -22.51 16.33
N GLN A 276 7.36 -22.33 17.55
CA GLN A 276 6.18 -21.49 17.78
C GLN A 276 6.40 -20.04 17.38
N LEU A 277 7.60 -19.49 17.60
CA LEU A 277 7.91 -18.12 17.22
C LEU A 277 7.98 -17.96 15.69
N ILE A 278 8.56 -18.94 14.98
CA ILE A 278 8.53 -19.02 13.52
C ILE A 278 7.09 -19.14 13.03
N ASP A 279 6.31 -20.05 13.62
CA ASP A 279 4.94 -20.30 13.20
C ASP A 279 4.05 -19.06 13.36
N ARG A 280 4.16 -18.34 14.48
CA ARG A 280 3.47 -17.04 14.66
C ARG A 280 3.82 -16.04 13.57
N LEU A 281 5.10 -15.97 13.16
CA LEU A 281 5.53 -15.07 12.08
C LEU A 281 4.90 -15.46 10.74
N ILE A 282 4.81 -16.76 10.43
CA ILE A 282 4.17 -17.30 9.22
C ILE A 282 2.63 -17.14 9.28
N HIS A 283 2.03 -17.27 10.46
CA HIS A 283 0.60 -17.07 10.67
C HIS A 283 0.18 -15.63 10.42
N GLU A 284 0.90 -14.65 10.96
CA GLU A 284 0.66 -13.22 10.69
C GLU A 284 0.79 -12.89 9.20
N CYS A 285 1.72 -13.57 8.53
CA CYS A 285 1.90 -13.54 7.09
C CYS A 285 0.65 -14.07 6.34
N HIS A 286 0.03 -15.16 6.83
CA HIS A 286 -1.22 -15.71 6.31
C HIS A 286 -2.43 -14.79 6.54
N VAL A 287 -2.60 -14.22 7.73
CA VAL A 287 -3.70 -13.27 8.04
C VAL A 287 -3.63 -12.04 7.12
N SER A 288 -2.42 -11.53 6.86
CA SER A 288 -2.23 -10.43 5.90
C SER A 288 -2.61 -10.80 4.46
N LEU A 289 -2.54 -12.08 4.07
CA LEU A 289 -2.99 -12.54 2.74
C LEU A 289 -4.52 -12.66 2.67
N MET A 290 -5.13 -13.23 3.71
CA MET A 290 -6.57 -13.54 3.73
C MET A 290 -7.47 -12.33 3.97
N SER A 291 -6.98 -11.30 4.68
CA SER A 291 -7.75 -10.09 4.98
C SER A 291 -8.16 -9.26 3.74
N GLY A 292 -7.70 -9.61 2.53
CA GLY A 292 -8.12 -8.96 1.28
C GLY A 292 -7.71 -7.49 1.15
N VAL A 293 -7.05 -6.92 2.17
CA VAL A 293 -6.60 -5.54 2.19
C VAL A 293 -5.59 -5.35 1.06
N GLN A 294 -5.88 -4.44 0.13
CA GLN A 294 -4.96 -4.09 -0.94
C GLN A 294 -3.59 -3.67 -0.36
N GLY A 295 -2.61 -4.56 -0.53
CA GLY A 295 -1.30 -4.45 0.07
C GLY A 295 -0.34 -5.50 -0.49
N ARG A 296 0.96 -5.19 -0.43
CA ARG A 296 2.01 -6.15 -0.72
C ARG A 296 2.09 -7.13 0.46
N SER A 297 2.03 -8.43 0.19
CA SER A 297 2.09 -9.46 1.23
C SER A 297 3.39 -9.32 2.03
N VAL A 298 3.28 -9.36 3.36
CA VAL A 298 4.39 -9.25 4.31
C VAL A 298 5.43 -10.35 4.08
N CYS A 299 4.98 -11.51 3.58
CA CYS A 299 5.78 -12.70 3.32
C CYS A 299 6.90 -12.48 2.29
N VAL A 300 6.69 -11.56 1.33
CA VAL A 300 7.71 -11.26 0.31
C VAL A 300 8.96 -10.62 0.92
N ASN A 301 8.87 -10.14 2.16
CA ASN A 301 9.99 -9.59 2.88
C ASN A 301 10.81 -10.68 3.56
N LEU A 302 10.34 -11.91 3.71
CA LEU A 302 11.00 -12.97 4.49
C LEU A 302 11.37 -14.18 3.63
N ILE A 303 10.52 -14.52 2.66
CA ILE A 303 10.60 -15.75 1.88
C ILE A 303 10.92 -15.43 0.42
N GLU A 304 11.74 -16.27 -0.20
CA GLU A 304 12.09 -16.16 -1.62
C GLU A 304 10.93 -16.54 -2.55
N GLY A 305 10.90 -15.93 -3.74
CA GLY A 305 9.94 -16.25 -4.80
C GLY A 305 8.91 -15.15 -5.08
N THR A 306 8.01 -15.47 -6.01
CA THR A 306 6.92 -14.58 -6.42
C THR A 306 5.78 -14.57 -5.41
N LYS A 307 4.92 -13.54 -5.45
CA LYS A 307 3.72 -13.47 -4.58
C LYS A 307 2.86 -14.74 -4.67
N LYS A 308 2.67 -15.27 -5.88
CA LYS A 308 1.89 -16.50 -6.12
C LYS A 308 2.55 -17.69 -5.43
N GLN A 309 3.82 -17.94 -5.72
CA GLN A 309 4.59 -19.03 -5.13
C GLN A 309 4.61 -19.02 -3.59
N ILE A 310 4.69 -17.84 -2.99
CA ILE A 310 4.68 -17.70 -1.52
C ILE A 310 3.26 -17.94 -0.97
N SER A 311 2.22 -17.44 -1.67
CA SER A 311 0.83 -17.72 -1.30
C SER A 311 0.54 -19.22 -1.35
N ASP A 312 0.95 -19.90 -2.42
CA ASP A 312 0.76 -21.34 -2.60
C ASP A 312 1.45 -22.13 -1.48
N LEU A 313 2.69 -21.75 -1.12
CA LEU A 313 3.41 -22.36 0.01
C LEU A 313 2.64 -22.19 1.32
N ILE A 314 2.20 -20.97 1.65
CA ILE A 314 1.51 -20.69 2.91
C ILE A 314 0.19 -21.46 3.00
N MET A 315 -0.55 -21.57 1.89
CA MET A 315 -1.77 -22.38 1.84
C MET A 315 -1.48 -23.86 2.10
N VAL A 316 -0.40 -24.40 1.53
CA VAL A 316 0.04 -25.79 1.78
C VAL A 316 0.43 -25.99 3.25
N LEU A 317 1.11 -25.03 3.87
CA LEU A 317 1.48 -25.11 5.28
C LEU A 317 0.26 -25.02 6.21
N ALA A 318 -0.73 -24.17 5.88
CA ALA A 318 -1.91 -23.94 6.72
C ALA A 318 -2.97 -25.05 6.60
N TYR A 319 -3.16 -25.64 5.42
CA TYR A 319 -4.26 -26.56 5.13
C TYR A 319 -3.82 -27.97 4.71
N GLY A 320 -2.51 -28.22 4.60
CA GLY A 320 -1.97 -29.43 3.99
C GLY A 320 -2.10 -29.42 2.45
N LYS A 321 -1.51 -30.40 1.76
CA LYS A 321 -1.74 -30.56 0.31
C LYS A 321 -3.23 -30.74 0.05
N GLN A 322 -3.88 -29.78 -0.58
CA GLN A 322 -5.08 -30.09 -1.36
C GLN A 322 -4.63 -31.02 -2.48
N GLY A 323 -5.14 -32.24 -2.46
CA GLY A 323 -4.79 -33.32 -3.39
C GLY A 323 -5.03 -32.96 -4.85
#